data_AF-A0A0F7NB64-F1
#
_entry.id   AF-A0A0F7NB64-F1
#
_cell.length_a   1.000
_cell.length_b   1.000
_cell.length_c   1.000
_cell.angle_alpha   90.00
_cell.angle_beta   90.00
_cell.angle_gamma   90.00
#
_symmetry.space_group_name_H-M   'P 1'
#
loop_
_entity.id
_entity.type
_entity.pdbx_description
1 polymer ?
#
loop_
_entity_poly.entity_id
_entity_poly.type
_entity_poly.pdbx_seq_one_letter_code
_entity_poly.pdbx_strand_id
1 'polypeptide(L)'
;MFSHPDFEAYDNVGRDTEQIEAAKHHTATRLDLITWAQADAAAFLADHPLPGSALPELDLAAYRSALAAAQSPAEVSVVTQHLLDAAAPVLQAVSDCLVEAAQWRNRHRDAPAGSPPKLLMAAASRARDVLAVADEADLARLRAEYDPAPAPPLPAPGRPSGLPPVSPGATSAGQTRGR
;
A
#
# COMPACT_ATOMS: atom_id res chain seq x y z
N MET A 1 13.34 -23.67 9.18
CA MET A 1 13.27 -22.73 10.32
C MET A 1 14.61 -22.00 10.36
N PHE A 2 14.73 -20.89 9.63
CA PHE A 2 15.96 -20.10 9.56
C PHE A 2 15.83 -18.93 10.53
N SER A 3 16.60 -18.94 11.61
CA SER A 3 16.84 -17.74 12.42
C SER A 3 17.81 -16.86 11.67
N HIS A 4 17.39 -15.64 11.34
CA HIS A 4 18.28 -14.59 10.84
C HIS A 4 18.72 -13.67 12.01
N PRO A 5 19.99 -13.24 12.02
CA PRO A 5 20.48 -12.26 12.97
C PRO A 5 19.92 -10.87 12.62
N ASP A 6 20.04 -9.92 13.55
CA ASP A 6 19.79 -8.48 13.39
C ASP A 6 18.41 -7.93 13.77
N PHE A 7 18.01 -8.05 15.04
CA PHE A 7 16.94 -7.19 15.56
C PHE A 7 17.19 -6.80 17.03
N GLU A 8 18.14 -5.88 17.29
CA GLU A 8 18.11 -5.12 18.55
C GLU A 8 16.99 -4.07 18.48
N ALA A 9 16.03 -4.20 19.40
CA ALA A 9 14.77 -3.47 19.41
C ALA A 9 14.90 -1.95 19.72
N TYR A 10 16.10 -1.45 20.02
CA TYR A 10 16.29 -0.09 20.57
C TYR A 10 17.26 0.80 19.79
N ASP A 11 17.89 0.33 18.71
CA ASP A 11 18.62 1.21 17.81
C ASP A 11 17.75 1.62 16.62
N ASN A 12 17.28 2.87 16.65
CA ASN A 12 16.51 3.49 15.57
C ASN A 12 17.36 4.48 14.75
N VAL A 13 18.66 4.58 15.01
CA VAL A 13 19.53 5.50 14.27
C VAL A 13 19.75 4.96 12.87
N GLY A 14 19.24 5.69 11.86
CA GLY A 14 19.34 5.30 10.45
C GLY A 14 18.16 4.50 9.92
N ARG A 15 17.13 4.24 10.73
CA ARG A 15 15.85 3.69 10.22
C ARG A 15 14.99 4.80 9.63
N ASP A 16 14.41 4.53 8.47
CA ASP A 16 13.36 5.40 7.94
C ASP A 16 12.03 5.19 8.70
N THR A 17 11.09 6.11 8.50
CA THR A 17 9.79 6.08 9.17
C THR A 17 9.04 4.77 8.89
N GLU A 18 9.17 4.22 7.69
CA GLU A 18 8.48 2.98 7.29
C GLU A 18 9.00 1.79 8.08
N GLN A 19 10.33 1.63 8.18
CA GLN A 19 10.97 0.56 8.93
C GLN A 19 10.62 0.60 10.41
N ILE A 20 10.51 1.80 10.99
CA ILE A 20 10.10 1.99 12.38
C ILE A 20 8.65 1.52 12.58
N GLU A 21 7.73 1.93 11.71
CA GLU A 21 6.31 1.54 11.83
C GLU A 21 6.11 0.05 11.55
N ALA A 22 6.80 -0.51 10.56
CA ALA A 22 6.78 -1.93 10.25
C ALA A 22 7.27 -2.78 11.43
N ALA A 23 8.35 -2.37 12.10
CA ALA A 23 8.85 -3.04 13.29
C ALA A 23 7.88 -2.98 14.47
N LYS A 24 7.21 -1.83 14.69
CA LYS A 24 6.20 -1.68 15.75
C LYS A 24 4.97 -2.56 15.52
N HIS A 25 4.58 -2.73 14.26
CA HIS A 25 3.37 -3.46 13.89
C HIS A 25 3.63 -4.91 13.47
N HIS A 26 4.89 -5.35 13.48
CA HIS A 26 5.33 -6.67 13.00
C HIS A 26 4.84 -6.97 11.57
N THR A 27 4.91 -5.97 10.70
CA THR A 27 4.47 -6.08 9.31
C THR A 27 5.64 -6.00 8.34
N ALA A 28 5.45 -6.49 7.12
CA ALA A 28 6.44 -6.36 6.05
C ALA A 28 6.64 -4.90 5.64
N THR A 29 7.89 -4.54 5.33
CA THR A 29 8.22 -3.27 4.66
C THR A 29 7.94 -3.36 3.16
N ARG A 30 7.87 -2.22 2.48
CA ARG A 30 7.86 -2.14 1.01
C ARG A 30 8.99 -2.96 0.38
N LEU A 31 10.22 -2.85 0.90
CA LEU A 31 11.36 -3.56 0.35
C LEU A 31 11.20 -5.08 0.48
N ASP A 32 10.67 -5.55 1.61
CA ASP A 32 10.37 -6.98 1.82
C ASP A 32 9.35 -7.47 0.79
N LEU A 33 8.23 -6.77 0.64
CA LEU A 33 7.16 -7.11 -0.29
C LEU A 33 7.67 -7.19 -1.74
N ILE A 34 8.45 -6.21 -2.18
CA ILE A 34 9.03 -6.18 -3.53
C ILE A 34 10.03 -7.33 -3.72
N THR A 35 10.88 -7.58 -2.73
CA THR A 35 11.90 -8.64 -2.82
C THR A 35 11.26 -10.03 -2.92
N TRP A 36 10.21 -10.28 -2.14
CA TRP A 36 9.48 -11.55 -2.21
C TRP A 36 8.75 -11.70 -3.54
N ALA A 37 8.07 -10.66 -4.03
CA ALA A 37 7.43 -10.68 -5.34
C ALA A 37 8.42 -10.95 -6.48
N GLN A 38 9.61 -10.35 -6.43
CA GLN A 38 10.68 -10.59 -7.41
C GLN A 38 11.19 -12.03 -7.39
N ALA A 39 11.36 -12.60 -6.19
CA ALA A 39 11.80 -13.97 -6.04
C ALA A 39 10.76 -14.96 -6.62
N ASP A 40 9.49 -14.75 -6.33
CA ASP A 40 8.41 -15.63 -6.79
C ASP A 40 8.15 -15.50 -8.30
N ALA A 41 8.30 -14.31 -8.87
CA ALA A 41 8.11 -14.07 -10.30
C ALA A 41 9.38 -14.30 -11.15
N ALA A 42 10.49 -14.78 -10.58
CA ALA A 42 11.77 -14.91 -11.27
C ALA A 42 11.69 -15.82 -12.52
N ALA A 43 11.00 -16.96 -12.42
CA ALA A 43 10.80 -17.87 -13.55
C ALA A 43 9.91 -17.24 -14.63
N PHE A 44 8.84 -16.57 -14.21
CA PHE A 44 7.95 -15.85 -15.11
C PHE A 44 8.68 -14.77 -15.92
N LEU A 45 9.56 -13.99 -15.29
CA LEU A 45 10.35 -12.97 -15.99
C LEU A 45 11.37 -13.57 -16.98
N ALA A 46 11.85 -14.79 -16.72
CA ALA A 46 12.71 -15.49 -17.67
C ALA A 46 11.94 -15.88 -18.95
N ASP A 47 10.67 -16.29 -18.81
CA ASP A 47 9.80 -16.65 -19.92
C ASP A 47 9.15 -15.43 -20.61
N HIS A 48 9.01 -14.32 -19.88
CA HIS A 48 8.40 -13.07 -20.33
C HIS A 48 9.35 -11.87 -20.13
N PRO A 49 10.43 -11.76 -20.93
CA PRO A 49 11.39 -10.68 -20.79
C PRO A 49 10.74 -9.33 -21.10
N LEU A 50 10.91 -8.36 -20.20
CA LEU A 50 10.39 -7.01 -20.35
C LEU A 50 11.47 -6.08 -20.94
N PRO A 51 11.12 -5.20 -21.89
CA PRO A 51 12.09 -4.31 -22.54
C PRO A 51 12.50 -3.18 -21.60
N GLY A 52 13.80 -3.04 -21.32
CA GLY A 52 14.33 -1.99 -20.44
C GLY A 52 14.49 -0.61 -21.09
N SER A 53 14.00 -0.39 -22.31
CA SER A 53 14.07 0.90 -23.00
C SER A 53 13.09 1.89 -22.37
N ALA A 54 13.54 3.13 -22.12
CA ALA A 54 12.63 4.20 -21.70
C ALA A 54 11.72 4.63 -22.87
N LEU A 55 10.64 5.35 -22.55
CA LEU A 55 9.79 5.97 -23.57
C LEU A 55 10.61 6.96 -24.43
N PRO A 56 10.34 7.05 -25.76
CA PRO A 56 9.22 6.46 -26.50
C PRO A 56 9.47 5.04 -27.03
N GLU A 57 10.65 4.47 -26.83
CA GLU A 57 11.05 3.16 -27.39
C GLU A 57 10.50 1.96 -26.58
N LEU A 58 9.66 2.24 -25.58
CA LEU A 58 9.02 1.24 -24.74
C LEU A 58 7.99 0.44 -25.53
N ASP A 59 8.22 -0.86 -25.71
CA ASP A 59 7.24 -1.75 -26.32
C ASP A 59 6.13 -2.12 -25.34
N LEU A 60 5.05 -1.34 -25.32
CA LEU A 60 3.87 -1.59 -24.49
C LEU A 60 3.14 -2.91 -24.84
N ALA A 61 3.36 -3.51 -26.03
CA ALA A 61 2.75 -4.78 -26.36
C ALA A 61 3.35 -5.92 -25.52
N ALA A 62 4.67 -5.90 -25.28
CA ALA A 62 5.34 -6.86 -24.39
C ALA A 62 4.77 -6.82 -22.97
N TYR A 63 4.59 -5.64 -22.39
CA TYR A 63 3.99 -5.48 -21.06
C TYR A 63 2.55 -5.99 -20.99
N ARG A 64 1.72 -5.67 -21.99
CA ARG A 64 0.33 -6.16 -22.05
C ARG A 64 0.27 -7.67 -22.19
N SER A 65 1.18 -8.26 -22.98
CA SER A 65 1.28 -9.70 -23.13
C SER A 65 1.70 -10.38 -21.83
N ALA A 66 2.69 -9.83 -21.12
CA ALA A 66 3.11 -10.35 -19.82
C ALA A 66 1.98 -10.23 -18.79
N LEU A 67 1.28 -9.09 -18.70
CA LEU A 67 0.13 -8.92 -17.82
C LEU A 67 -1.02 -9.91 -18.13
N ALA A 68 -1.21 -10.26 -19.40
CA ALA A 68 -2.22 -11.24 -19.79
C ALA A 68 -1.81 -12.68 -19.45
N ALA A 69 -0.51 -12.96 -19.36
CA ALA A 69 0.03 -14.26 -18.97
C ALA A 69 0.16 -14.44 -17.46
N ALA A 70 0.24 -13.33 -16.70
CA ALA A 70 0.39 -13.33 -15.25
C ALA A 70 -0.76 -14.07 -14.55
N GLN A 71 -0.40 -14.95 -13.64
CA GLN A 71 -1.28 -15.81 -12.85
C GLN A 71 -1.19 -15.54 -11.34
N SER A 72 -0.24 -14.71 -10.90
CA SER A 72 -0.07 -14.35 -9.49
C SER A 72 0.06 -12.84 -9.25
N PRO A 73 -0.23 -12.36 -8.02
CA PRO A 73 0.06 -10.98 -7.63
C PRO A 73 1.52 -10.57 -7.82
N ALA A 74 2.46 -11.49 -7.59
CA ALA A 74 3.89 -11.27 -7.76
C ALA A 74 4.25 -10.95 -9.22
N GLU A 75 3.73 -11.73 -10.16
CA GLU A 75 3.95 -11.55 -11.60
C GLU A 75 3.34 -10.24 -12.10
N VAL A 76 2.13 -9.89 -11.64
CA VAL A 76 1.53 -8.59 -11.95
C VAL A 76 2.37 -7.44 -11.39
N SER A 77 2.90 -7.60 -10.17
CA SER A 77 3.73 -6.56 -9.54
C SER A 77 5.04 -6.33 -10.30
N VAL A 78 5.79 -7.37 -10.64
CA VAL A 78 7.07 -7.16 -11.36
C VAL A 78 6.87 -6.49 -12.72
N VAL A 79 5.79 -6.81 -13.44
CA VAL A 79 5.46 -6.14 -14.71
C VAL A 79 5.05 -4.69 -14.47
N THR A 80 4.27 -4.43 -13.42
CA THR A 80 3.82 -3.08 -13.04
C THR A 80 5.01 -2.20 -12.64
N GLN A 81 5.87 -2.67 -11.73
CA GLN A 81 7.07 -1.94 -11.28
C GLN A 81 8.00 -1.64 -12.47
N HIS A 82 8.25 -2.62 -13.33
CA HIS A 82 9.08 -2.40 -14.51
C HIS A 82 8.46 -1.39 -15.51
N LEU A 83 7.14 -1.27 -15.56
CA LEU A 83 6.46 -0.25 -16.36
C LEU A 83 6.58 1.14 -15.70
N LEU A 84 6.41 1.22 -14.38
CA LEU A 84 6.53 2.46 -13.61
C LEU A 84 7.95 3.02 -13.71
N ASP A 85 8.97 2.17 -13.57
CA ASP A 85 10.38 2.55 -13.73
C ASP A 85 10.67 3.11 -15.13
N ALA A 86 10.13 2.47 -16.17
CA ALA A 86 10.32 2.93 -17.55
C ALA A 86 9.55 4.23 -17.86
N ALA A 87 8.40 4.46 -17.23
CA ALA A 87 7.55 5.63 -17.42
C ALA A 87 7.95 6.83 -16.55
N ALA A 88 8.61 6.60 -15.42
CA ALA A 88 8.93 7.65 -14.45
C ALA A 88 9.72 8.82 -15.05
N PRO A 89 10.79 8.61 -15.85
CA PRO A 89 11.56 9.72 -16.41
C PRO A 89 10.74 10.64 -17.32
N VAL A 90 9.86 10.06 -18.14
CA VAL A 90 9.06 10.87 -19.07
C VAL A 90 7.93 11.61 -18.37
N LEU A 91 7.27 11.00 -17.37
CA LEU A 91 6.24 11.67 -16.58
C LEU A 91 6.84 12.81 -15.75
N GLN A 92 8.05 12.62 -15.24
CA GLN A 92 8.82 13.67 -14.59
C GLN A 92 9.13 14.82 -15.57
N ALA A 93 9.64 14.51 -16.77
CA ALA A 93 9.94 15.54 -17.78
C ALA A 93 8.68 16.31 -18.24
N VAL A 94 7.55 15.63 -18.41
CA VAL A 94 6.26 16.28 -18.71
C VAL A 94 5.83 17.20 -17.58
N SER A 95 5.94 16.74 -16.33
CA SER A 95 5.62 17.55 -15.15
C SER A 95 6.48 18.82 -15.11
N ASP A 96 7.78 18.70 -15.35
CA ASP A 96 8.70 19.84 -15.31
C ASP A 96 8.39 20.87 -16.42
N CYS A 97 8.13 20.41 -17.65
CA CYS A 97 7.66 21.28 -18.75
C CYS A 97 6.37 22.04 -18.39
N LEU A 98 5.42 21.37 -17.73
CA LEU A 98 4.15 21.99 -17.30
C LEU A 98 4.37 23.02 -16.18
N VAL A 99 5.30 22.76 -15.27
CA VAL A 99 5.72 23.73 -14.23
C VAL A 99 6.33 24.96 -14.88
N GLU A 100 7.26 24.79 -15.83
CA GLU A 100 7.87 25.90 -16.56
C GLU A 100 6.84 26.73 -17.32
N ALA A 101 5.91 26.07 -18.02
CA ALA A 101 4.82 26.73 -18.71
C ALA A 101 3.90 27.52 -17.74
N ALA A 102 3.58 26.95 -16.58
CA ALA A 102 2.81 27.64 -15.55
C ALA A 102 3.54 28.88 -15.03
N GLN A 103 4.86 28.81 -14.88
CA GLN A 103 5.69 29.88 -14.33
C GLN A 103 6.10 30.94 -15.36
N TRP A 104 5.68 30.82 -16.63
CA TRP A 104 6.06 31.74 -17.68
C TRP A 104 5.85 33.21 -17.28
N ARG A 105 6.93 34.00 -17.34
CA ARG A 105 6.97 35.41 -16.91
C ARG A 105 6.48 35.66 -15.48
N ASN A 106 6.67 34.70 -14.56
CA ASN A 106 6.25 34.76 -13.17
C ASN A 106 4.73 34.98 -12.99
N ARG A 107 3.92 34.63 -13.99
CA ARG A 107 2.46 34.86 -14.03
C ARG A 107 1.69 34.01 -13.01
N HIS A 108 2.32 32.98 -12.44
CA HIS A 108 1.70 32.03 -11.51
C HIS A 108 1.48 32.57 -10.09
N ARG A 109 2.32 33.49 -9.60
CA ARG A 109 2.38 33.86 -8.17
C ARG A 109 1.05 34.39 -7.64
N ASP A 110 0.44 35.31 -8.37
CA ASP A 110 -0.81 35.97 -7.99
C ASP A 110 -2.02 35.50 -8.82
N ALA A 111 -1.86 34.38 -9.54
CA ALA A 111 -2.91 33.88 -10.41
C ALA A 111 -4.07 33.29 -9.58
N PRO A 112 -5.34 33.63 -9.90
CA PRO A 112 -6.49 33.11 -9.17
C PRO A 112 -6.61 31.59 -9.36
N ALA A 113 -7.30 30.93 -8.42
CA ALA A 113 -7.63 29.52 -8.56
C ALA A 113 -8.40 29.26 -9.87
N GLY A 114 -8.11 28.14 -10.53
CA GLY A 114 -8.70 27.80 -11.84
C GLY A 114 -8.15 28.57 -13.04
N SER A 115 -7.24 29.53 -12.83
CA SER A 115 -6.52 30.18 -13.93
C SER A 115 -5.60 29.21 -14.68
N PRO A 116 -5.23 29.49 -15.95
CA PRO A 116 -4.35 28.62 -16.72
C PRO A 116 -3.04 28.22 -16.01
N PRO A 117 -2.29 29.13 -15.35
CA PRO A 117 -1.10 28.75 -14.58
C PRO A 117 -1.38 27.75 -13.45
N LYS A 118 -2.52 27.89 -12.74
CA LYS A 118 -2.91 26.96 -11.67
C LYS A 118 -3.35 25.60 -12.23
N LEU A 119 -4.04 25.60 -13.37
CA LEU A 119 -4.41 24.35 -14.06
C LEU A 119 -3.19 23.59 -14.57
N LEU A 120 -2.18 24.30 -15.10
CA LEU A 120 -0.92 23.69 -15.51
C LEU A 120 -0.14 23.11 -14.32
N MET A 121 -0.09 23.82 -13.19
CA MET A 121 0.51 23.29 -11.95
C MET A 121 -0.22 22.05 -11.44
N ALA A 122 -1.56 22.04 -11.49
CA ALA A 122 -2.35 20.88 -11.13
C ALA A 122 -2.12 19.70 -12.09
N ALA A 123 -1.97 19.95 -13.39
CA ALA A 123 -1.62 18.93 -14.37
C ALA A 123 -0.22 18.36 -14.12
N ALA A 124 0.75 19.21 -13.77
CA ALA A 124 2.10 18.78 -13.41
C ALA A 124 2.10 17.86 -12.17
N SER A 125 1.32 18.18 -11.14
CA SER A 125 1.13 17.31 -9.97
C SER A 125 0.55 15.97 -10.38
N ARG A 126 -0.55 15.97 -11.14
CA ARG A 126 -1.24 14.75 -11.56
C ARG A 126 -0.36 13.83 -12.40
N ALA A 127 0.55 14.39 -13.20
CA ALA A 127 1.51 13.58 -13.97
C ALA A 127 2.41 12.72 -13.06
N ARG A 128 2.77 13.24 -11.87
CA ARG A 128 3.55 12.51 -10.86
C ARG A 128 2.67 11.60 -10.01
N ASP A 129 1.47 12.06 -9.67
CA ASP A 129 0.52 11.31 -8.82
C ASP A 129 0.15 9.94 -9.42
N VAL A 130 0.14 9.81 -10.75
CA VAL A 130 -0.10 8.52 -11.42
C VAL A 130 0.87 7.43 -10.96
N LEU A 131 2.16 7.75 -10.81
CA LEU A 131 3.17 6.78 -10.36
C LEU A 131 2.92 6.37 -8.91
N ALA A 132 2.66 7.36 -8.04
CA ALA A 132 2.41 7.12 -6.62
C ALA A 132 1.16 6.27 -6.38
N VAL A 133 0.06 6.56 -7.09
CA VAL A 133 -1.19 5.80 -6.97
C VAL A 133 -1.03 4.37 -7.48
N ALA A 134 -0.31 4.17 -8.59
CA ALA A 134 -0.06 2.83 -9.12
C ALA A 134 0.83 2.00 -8.18
N ASP A 135 1.87 2.62 -7.61
CA ASP A 135 2.76 2.00 -6.64
C ASP A 135 2.05 1.63 -5.33
N GLU A 136 1.23 2.53 -4.79
CA GLU A 136 0.42 2.25 -3.60
C GLU A 136 -0.57 1.10 -3.84
N ALA A 137 -1.23 1.07 -5.00
CA ALA A 137 -2.14 -0.01 -5.36
C ALA A 137 -1.42 -1.35 -5.52
N ASP A 138 -0.19 -1.34 -6.05
CA ASP A 138 0.63 -2.54 -6.18
C ASP A 138 1.09 -3.07 -4.81
N LEU A 139 1.56 -2.17 -3.93
CA LEU A 139 1.93 -2.53 -2.56
C LEU A 139 0.75 -3.05 -1.75
N ALA A 140 -0.44 -2.46 -1.90
CA ALA A 140 -1.64 -2.95 -1.25
C ALA A 140 -1.98 -4.38 -1.72
N ARG A 141 -1.80 -4.69 -3.00
CA ARG A 141 -1.97 -6.04 -3.56
C ARG A 141 -0.95 -7.02 -2.98
N LEU A 142 0.33 -6.65 -2.97
CA LEU A 142 1.39 -7.48 -2.41
C LEU A 142 1.20 -7.72 -0.91
N ARG A 143 0.74 -6.72 -0.17
CA ARG A 143 0.46 -6.85 1.25
C ARG A 143 -0.69 -7.82 1.50
N ALA A 144 -1.73 -7.82 0.68
CA ALA A 144 -2.81 -8.80 0.78
C ALA A 144 -2.34 -10.24 0.56
N GLU A 145 -1.31 -10.44 -0.26
CA GLU A 145 -0.72 -11.76 -0.56
C GLU A 145 0.26 -12.22 0.52
N TYR A 146 1.24 -11.36 0.85
CA TYR A 146 2.41 -11.75 1.65
C TYR A 146 2.32 -11.38 3.13
N ASP A 147 1.51 -10.38 3.47
CA ASP A 147 1.37 -9.89 4.85
C ASP A 147 -0.11 -9.57 5.16
N PRO A 148 -1.01 -10.58 5.03
CA PRO A 148 -2.43 -10.36 5.25
C PRO A 148 -2.68 -10.04 6.72
N ALA A 149 -3.55 -9.05 6.97
CA ALA A 149 -3.98 -8.74 8.33
C ALA A 149 -4.57 -9.99 9.01
N PRO A 150 -4.29 -10.21 10.31
CA PRO A 150 -4.82 -11.37 11.02
C PRO A 150 -6.34 -11.39 10.94
N ALA A 151 -6.89 -12.55 10.58
CA ALA A 151 -8.33 -12.73 10.50
C ALA A 151 -8.96 -12.41 11.87
N PRO A 152 -10.12 -11.73 11.91
CA PRO A 152 -10.81 -11.48 13.16
C PRO A 152 -11.09 -12.82 13.85
N PRO A 153 -10.96 -12.90 15.19
CA PRO A 153 -11.23 -14.12 15.91
C PRO A 153 -12.66 -14.57 15.60
N LEU A 154 -12.81 -15.85 15.21
CA LEU A 154 -14.10 -16.47 14.96
C LEU A 154 -15.03 -16.19 16.15
N PRO A 155 -16.30 -15.79 15.93
CA PRO A 155 -17.24 -15.64 17.02
C PRO A 155 -17.30 -16.98 17.78
N ALA A 156 -17.05 -16.92 19.09
CA ALA A 156 -17.06 -18.10 19.94
C ALA A 156 -18.39 -18.86 19.73
N PRO A 157 -18.36 -20.20 19.60
CA PRO A 157 -19.58 -21.00 19.49
C PRO A 157 -20.54 -20.61 20.60
N GLY A 158 -21.76 -20.21 20.21
CA GLY A 158 -22.74 -19.56 21.05
C GLY A 158 -22.83 -20.18 22.43
N ARG A 159 -22.47 -19.40 23.45
CA ARG A 159 -22.94 -19.64 24.81
C ARG A 159 -24.45 -19.45 24.74
N PRO A 160 -25.30 -20.47 25.04
CA PRO A 160 -26.72 -20.19 25.17
C PRO A 160 -26.85 -19.10 26.24
N SER A 161 -27.66 -18.08 25.97
CA SER A 161 -28.08 -17.07 26.95
C SER A 161 -28.80 -17.78 28.09
N GLY A 162 -28.02 -18.32 29.02
CA GLY A 162 -28.49 -18.76 30.31
C GLY A 162 -29.00 -17.54 31.05
N LEU A 163 -30.28 -17.59 31.39
CA LEU A 163 -30.98 -16.63 32.25
C LEU A 163 -30.08 -16.16 33.42
N PRO A 164 -30.17 -14.89 33.84
CA PRO A 164 -29.39 -14.39 34.97
C PRO A 164 -29.67 -15.25 36.21
N PRO A 165 -28.66 -15.54 37.04
CA PRO A 165 -28.85 -16.35 38.24
C PRO A 165 -29.84 -15.66 39.18
N VAL A 166 -30.84 -16.42 39.61
CA VAL A 166 -31.83 -15.99 40.61
C VAL A 166 -31.10 -15.73 41.93
N SER A 167 -31.16 -14.49 42.43
CA SER A 167 -30.62 -14.12 43.73
C SER A 167 -31.24 -14.98 44.84
N PRO A 168 -30.45 -15.58 45.76
CA PRO A 168 -30.99 -16.28 46.92
C PRO A 168 -31.77 -15.30 47.80
N GLY A 169 -33.01 -15.67 48.11
CA GLY A 169 -33.99 -14.83 48.79
C GLY A 169 -33.51 -14.28 50.13
N ALA A 170 -33.84 -13.00 50.35
CA ALA A 170 -33.76 -12.35 51.64
C ALA A 170 -34.66 -13.09 52.65
N THR A 171 -34.08 -13.40 53.81
CA THR A 171 -34.72 -13.98 54.97
C THR A 171 -35.80 -13.08 55.56
N SER A 172 -37.00 -13.66 55.68
CA SER A 172 -38.02 -13.45 56.72
C SER A 172 -38.36 -12.01 57.15
N ALA A 173 -39.50 -11.53 56.64
CA ALA A 173 -40.24 -10.44 57.23
C ALA A 173 -40.78 -10.85 58.61
N GLY A 174 -40.29 -10.18 59.66
CA GLY A 174 -40.91 -10.19 60.98
C GLY A 174 -42.31 -9.57 60.91
N GLN A 175 -43.33 -10.38 61.19
CA GLN A 175 -44.67 -9.92 61.47
C GLN A 175 -44.88 -9.96 62.99
N THR A 176 -44.94 -8.79 63.64
CA THR A 176 -45.62 -8.65 64.93
C THR A 176 -46.37 -7.32 65.01
N ARG A 177 -47.61 -7.45 65.49
CA ARG A 177 -48.69 -6.46 65.59
C ARG A 177 -48.36 -5.31 66.55
N GLY A 178 -48.91 -4.13 66.26
CA GLY A 178 -49.20 -3.09 67.24
C GLY A 178 -50.55 -2.44 66.94
N ARG A 179 -51.44 -2.43 67.92
CA ARG A 179 -52.69 -1.68 67.99
C ARG A 179 -52.51 -0.59 69.03
#